data_AF-A0A706Q8P8-F1
#
_entry.id   AF-A0A706Q8P8-F1
#
_cell.length_a   1.000
_cell.length_b   1.000
_cell.length_c   1.000
_cell.angle_alpha   90.00
_cell.angle_beta   90.00
_cell.angle_gamma   90.00
#
_symmetry.space_group_name_H-M   'P 1'
#
loop_
_entity.id
_entity.type
_entity.pdbx_description
1 polymer ?
#
loop_
_entity_poly.entity_id
_entity_poly.type
_entity_poly.pdbx_seq_one_letter_code
_entity_poly.pdbx_strand_id
1 'polypeptide(L)'
;MTTFTDEDKELIKEIRERIGSLDVRDNIERRAYEIALASLEAEAVMFCISGQNVDSEEHVSTSKAVVDAWVEEWNQVDRTPGEPLYKTVPLYHHPALPASVVPEGLVKAVRFYEQVKRENPPVETVAWKDAVEWVIEEACLAVKASSGKDA
;
A
#
# COMPACT_ATOMS: atom_id res chain seq x y z
N MET A 1 1.99 -37.69 -8.55
CA MET A 1 1.13 -37.55 -7.36
C MET A 1 2.07 -37.42 -6.17
N THR A 2 2.43 -36.20 -5.79
CA THR A 2 3.36 -35.93 -4.69
C THR A 2 2.56 -35.96 -3.39
N THR A 3 2.74 -37.01 -2.61
CA THR A 3 2.10 -37.17 -1.30
C THR A 3 2.82 -36.31 -0.28
N PHE A 4 2.10 -35.35 0.32
CA PHE A 4 2.60 -34.60 1.47
C PHE A 4 2.97 -35.55 2.60
N THR A 5 4.18 -35.40 3.11
CA THR A 5 4.66 -36.14 4.28
C THR A 5 3.88 -35.69 5.52
N ASP A 6 3.91 -36.47 6.59
CA ASP A 6 3.22 -36.08 7.83
C ASP A 6 3.87 -34.85 8.49
N GLU A 7 5.16 -34.61 8.21
CA GLU A 7 5.87 -33.38 8.58
C GLU A 7 5.34 -32.16 7.82
N ASP A 8 5.07 -32.29 6.51
CA ASP A 8 4.45 -31.22 5.71
C ASP A 8 3.07 -30.84 6.25
N LYS A 9 2.29 -31.84 6.70
CA LYS A 9 0.94 -31.61 7.23
C LYS A 9 0.95 -30.90 8.57
N GLU A 10 1.90 -31.22 9.46
CA GLU A 10 2.06 -30.52 10.74
C GLU A 10 2.56 -29.08 10.53
N LEU A 11 3.48 -28.86 9.60
CA LEU A 11 3.91 -27.50 9.21
C LEU A 11 2.74 -26.68 8.64
N ILE A 12 1.92 -27.26 7.76
CA ILE A 12 0.73 -26.61 7.21
C ILE A 12 -0.27 -26.26 8.32
N LYS A 13 -0.45 -27.13 9.30
CA LYS A 13 -1.34 -26.92 10.44
C LYS A 13 -0.85 -25.78 11.35
N GLU A 14 0.45 -25.76 11.68
CA GLU A 14 1.06 -24.68 12.47
C GLU A 14 0.93 -23.33 11.76
N ILE A 15 1.18 -23.28 10.45
CA ILE A 15 1.03 -22.07 9.64
C ILE A 15 -0.42 -21.57 9.66
N ARG A 16 -1.41 -22.48 9.55
CA ARG A 16 -2.83 -22.11 9.62
C ARG A 16 -3.24 -21.57 10.99
N GLU A 17 -2.73 -22.15 12.08
CA GLU A 17 -2.97 -21.63 13.44
C GLU A 17 -2.31 -20.26 13.64
N ARG A 18 -1.11 -20.04 13.11
CA ARG A 18 -0.44 -18.72 13.18
C ARG A 18 -1.16 -17.65 12.35
N ILE A 19 -1.70 -17.99 11.18
CA ILE A 19 -2.51 -17.06 10.38
C ILE A 19 -3.89 -16.80 11.03
N GLY A 20 -4.46 -17.81 11.70
CA GLY A 20 -5.72 -17.69 12.44
C GLY A 20 -5.60 -17.01 13.80
N SER A 21 -4.38 -16.92 14.34
CA SER A 21 -4.06 -16.22 15.58
C SER A 21 -4.26 -14.70 15.44
N LEU A 22 -4.83 -14.08 16.47
CA LEU A 22 -5.01 -12.63 16.59
C LEU A 22 -3.69 -11.86 16.36
N ASP A 23 -2.55 -12.45 16.71
CA ASP A 23 -1.23 -11.81 16.69
C ASP A 23 -0.79 -11.36 15.27
N VAL A 24 -1.16 -12.08 14.21
CA VAL A 24 -0.83 -11.68 12.83
C VAL A 24 -1.76 -10.57 12.33
N ARG A 25 -3.04 -10.59 12.72
CA ARG A 25 -3.99 -9.52 12.39
C ARG A 25 -3.64 -8.23 13.12
N ASP A 26 -3.31 -8.35 14.41
CA ASP A 26 -2.83 -7.24 15.24
C ASP A 26 -1.54 -6.65 14.69
N ASN A 27 -0.67 -7.46 14.06
CA ASN A 27 0.54 -6.98 13.41
C ASN A 27 0.23 -6.13 12.15
N ILE A 28 -0.74 -6.56 11.32
CA ILE A 28 -1.16 -5.78 10.15
C ILE A 28 -1.82 -4.47 10.58
N GLU A 29 -2.74 -4.52 11.55
CA GLU A 29 -3.40 -3.33 12.08
C GLU A 29 -2.39 -2.39 12.74
N ARG A 30 -1.46 -2.90 13.56
CA ARG A 30 -0.37 -2.12 14.15
C ARG A 30 0.51 -1.45 13.10
N ARG A 31 0.93 -2.19 12.07
CA ARG A 31 1.72 -1.64 10.95
C ARG A 31 0.96 -0.53 10.22
N ALA A 32 -0.35 -0.69 10.03
CA ALA A 32 -1.19 0.34 9.43
C ALA A 32 -1.26 1.60 10.30
N TYR A 33 -1.39 1.46 11.62
CA TYR A 33 -1.32 2.57 12.57
C TYR A 33 0.05 3.26 12.58
N GLU A 34 1.14 2.50 12.57
CA GLU A 34 2.50 3.04 12.50
C GLU A 34 2.75 3.83 11.21
N ILE A 35 2.29 3.33 10.06
CA ILE A 35 2.38 4.04 8.78
C ILE A 35 1.53 5.32 8.82
N ALA A 36 0.31 5.26 9.35
CA ALA A 36 -0.56 6.42 9.47
C ALA A 36 0.06 7.49 10.39
N LEU A 37 0.62 7.09 11.53
CA LEU A 37 1.30 7.98 12.45
C LEU A 37 2.55 8.61 11.81
N ALA A 38 3.40 7.80 11.18
CA ALA A 38 4.57 8.29 10.45
C ALA A 38 4.19 9.24 9.30
N SER A 39 3.04 9.02 8.65
CA SER A 39 2.52 9.91 7.59
C SER A 39 2.03 11.24 8.15
N LEU A 40 1.47 11.25 9.36
CA LEU A 40 1.04 12.47 10.05
C LEU A 40 2.22 13.27 10.61
N GLU A 41 3.29 12.59 11.01
CA GLU A 41 4.51 13.20 11.56
C GLU A 41 5.54 13.56 10.47
N ALA A 42 5.32 13.17 9.21
CA ALA A 42 6.23 13.46 8.12
C ALA A 42 6.30 14.95 7.82
N GLU A 43 7.52 15.50 7.80
CA GLU A 43 7.76 16.86 7.32
C GLU A 43 7.76 16.90 5.79
N ALA A 44 7.10 17.91 5.22
CA ALA A 44 7.10 18.14 3.78
C ALA A 44 8.51 18.50 3.30
N VAL A 45 8.95 17.89 2.21
CA VAL A 45 10.30 18.11 1.66
C VAL A 45 10.29 19.16 0.57
N MET A 46 9.18 19.28 -0.17
CA MET A 46 8.95 20.33 -1.15
C MET A 46 7.49 20.77 -1.13
N PHE A 47 7.19 21.83 -1.86
CA PHE A 47 5.86 22.38 -2.04
C PHE A 47 5.67 22.71 -3.52
N CYS A 48 4.46 22.49 -4.04
CA CYS A 48 4.12 22.90 -5.40
C CYS A 48 2.78 23.63 -5.45
N ILE A 49 2.57 24.37 -6.53
CA ILE A 49 1.26 24.95 -6.85
C ILE A 49 0.41 23.84 -7.49
N SER A 50 -0.85 23.74 -7.06
CA SER A 50 -1.87 22.99 -7.79
C SER A 50 -3.04 23.90 -8.12
N GLY A 51 -3.61 23.73 -9.30
CA GLY A 51 -4.76 24.51 -9.79
C GLY A 51 -5.16 24.06 -11.20
N GLN A 52 -6.15 24.71 -11.79
CA GLN A 52 -6.54 24.42 -13.17
C GLN A 52 -5.40 24.79 -14.13
N ASN A 53 -5.05 23.89 -15.06
CA ASN A 53 -4.02 24.09 -16.10
C ASN A 53 -2.58 24.36 -15.59
N VAL A 54 -2.22 23.94 -14.38
CA VAL A 54 -0.84 24.01 -13.88
C VAL A 54 -0.10 22.72 -14.20
N ASP A 55 0.96 22.81 -15.01
CA ASP A 55 1.91 21.71 -15.16
C ASP A 55 2.76 21.61 -13.89
N SER A 56 2.55 20.54 -13.13
CA SER A 56 3.05 20.36 -11.75
C SER A 56 4.58 20.38 -11.60
N GLU A 57 5.32 20.23 -12.69
CA GLU A 57 6.79 20.11 -12.67
C GLU A 57 7.53 21.46 -12.67
N GLU A 58 6.89 22.55 -13.15
CA GLU A 58 7.57 23.84 -13.33
C GLU A 58 7.44 24.78 -12.11
N HIS A 59 6.54 24.47 -11.16
CA HIS A 59 6.23 25.31 -9.99
C HIS A 59 6.41 24.60 -8.65
N VAL A 60 7.62 24.06 -8.43
CA VAL A 60 8.02 23.38 -7.19
C VAL A 60 9.15 24.14 -6.47
N SER A 61 9.11 24.17 -5.13
CA SER A 61 10.16 24.76 -4.30
C SER A 61 10.28 24.03 -2.95
N THR A 62 11.46 24.05 -2.35
CA THR A 62 11.66 23.59 -0.96
C THR A 62 11.15 24.60 0.08
N SER A 63 10.87 25.84 -0.34
CA SER A 63 10.34 26.89 0.54
C SER A 63 8.84 27.07 0.38
N LYS A 64 8.06 26.73 1.41
CA LYS A 64 6.61 26.95 1.44
C LYS A 64 6.24 28.41 1.17
N ALA A 65 6.98 29.36 1.77
CA ALA A 65 6.70 30.79 1.64
C ALA A 65 6.82 31.30 0.19
N VAL A 66 7.76 30.73 -0.58
CA VAL A 66 7.90 31.05 -2.01
C VAL A 66 6.67 30.58 -2.80
N VAL A 67 6.20 29.37 -2.51
CA VAL A 67 5.01 28.80 -3.19
C VAL A 67 3.73 29.52 -2.79
N ASP A 68 3.57 29.86 -1.50
CA ASP A 68 2.43 30.64 -1.01
C ASP A 68 2.36 32.02 -1.68
N ALA A 69 3.51 32.70 -1.84
CA ALA A 69 3.56 33.99 -2.53
C ALA A 69 3.11 33.89 -4.00
N TRP A 70 3.52 32.84 -4.71
CA TRP A 70 3.04 32.58 -6.07
C TRP A 70 1.54 32.27 -6.12
N VAL A 71 1.04 31.46 -5.19
CA VAL A 71 -0.39 31.14 -5.07
C VAL A 71 -1.22 32.39 -4.81
N GLU A 72 -0.76 33.29 -3.95
CA GLU A 72 -1.42 34.57 -3.70
C GLU A 72 -1.42 35.47 -4.93
N GLU A 73 -0.30 35.55 -5.66
CA GLU A 73 -0.19 36.33 -6.89
C GLU A 73 -1.16 35.81 -7.96
N TRP A 74 -1.19 34.50 -8.18
CA TRP A 74 -1.98 33.89 -9.25
C TRP A 74 -3.49 33.95 -8.95
N ASN A 75 -3.88 33.76 -7.69
CA ASN A 75 -5.28 33.95 -7.27
C ASN A 75 -5.73 35.42 -7.33
N GLN A 76 -4.81 36.39 -7.30
CA GLN A 76 -5.14 37.81 -7.51
C GLN A 76 -5.41 38.12 -8.99
N VAL A 77 -4.71 37.47 -9.91
CA VAL A 77 -4.85 37.62 -11.36
C VAL A 77 -6.10 36.91 -11.87
N ASP A 78 -6.31 35.65 -11.49
CA ASP A 78 -7.45 34.82 -11.90
C ASP A 78 -8.60 34.91 -10.88
N ARG A 79 -9.07 36.13 -10.60
CA ARG A 79 -10.08 36.37 -9.56
C ARG A 79 -11.45 35.79 -9.94
N THR A 80 -11.71 34.54 -9.58
CA THR A 80 -13.04 33.95 -9.56
C THR A 80 -13.72 34.21 -8.22
N PRO A 81 -14.97 34.72 -8.17
CA PRO A 81 -15.69 34.90 -6.90
C PRO A 81 -15.96 33.54 -6.23
N GLY A 82 -15.37 33.30 -5.06
CA GLY A 82 -15.56 32.06 -4.30
C GLY A 82 -14.25 31.52 -3.72
N GLU A 83 -13.92 30.28 -4.11
CA GLU A 83 -12.72 29.56 -3.64
C GLU A 83 -11.48 29.90 -4.47
N PRO A 84 -10.28 29.92 -3.87
CA PRO A 84 -9.04 30.14 -4.60
C PRO A 84 -8.81 29.03 -5.65
N LEU A 85 -8.46 29.44 -6.86
CA LEU A 85 -8.21 28.56 -8.00
C LEU A 85 -6.91 27.76 -7.84
N TYR A 86 -5.94 28.36 -7.16
CA TYR A 86 -4.63 27.78 -6.89
C TYR A 86 -4.42 27.56 -5.40
N LYS A 87 -3.71 26.48 -5.05
CA LYS A 87 -3.35 26.13 -3.67
C LYS A 87 -1.94 25.54 -3.58
N THR A 88 -1.28 25.81 -2.45
CA THR A 88 -0.01 25.18 -2.08
C THR A 88 -0.26 23.73 -1.66
N VAL A 89 0.49 22.80 -2.24
CA VAL A 89 0.44 21.37 -1.91
C VAL A 89 1.80 20.93 -1.38
N PRO A 90 1.87 20.34 -0.18
CA PRO A 90 3.10 19.74 0.33
C PRO A 90 3.42 18.45 -0.42
N LEU A 91 4.68 18.28 -0.78
CA LEU A 91 5.27 17.09 -1.36
C LEU A 91 6.18 16.44 -0.30
N TYR A 92 5.78 15.27 0.17
CA TYR A 92 6.52 14.52 1.16
C TYR A 92 7.52 13.61 0.47
N HIS A 93 8.69 13.43 1.10
CA HIS A 93 9.56 12.33 0.71
C HIS A 93 8.87 11.06 1.15
N HIS A 94 8.37 10.26 0.22
CA HIS A 94 8.11 8.87 0.54
C HIS A 94 9.51 8.25 0.65
N PRO A 95 10.01 7.87 1.84
CA PRO A 95 11.14 6.97 1.87
C PRO A 95 10.72 5.83 0.97
N ALA A 96 11.45 5.62 -0.11
CA ALA A 96 11.22 4.49 -0.98
C ALA A 96 11.38 3.27 -0.09
N LEU A 97 10.26 2.80 0.49
CA LEU A 97 10.15 1.43 0.92
C LEU A 97 10.66 0.68 -0.30
N PRO A 98 11.76 -0.11 -0.17
CA PRO A 98 12.37 -0.79 -1.30
C PRO A 98 11.22 -1.37 -2.07
N ALA A 99 11.00 -0.85 -3.30
CA ALA A 99 9.72 -0.94 -3.99
C ALA A 99 9.14 -2.28 -3.64
N SER A 100 8.07 -2.30 -2.84
CA SER A 100 7.57 -3.56 -2.32
C SER A 100 7.15 -4.34 -3.54
N VAL A 101 8.08 -5.14 -4.07
CA VAL A 101 7.86 -6.06 -5.17
C VAL A 101 7.13 -7.19 -4.49
N VAL A 102 5.92 -6.88 -4.00
CA VAL A 102 4.90 -7.86 -3.77
C VAL A 102 4.83 -8.57 -5.11
N PRO A 103 5.22 -9.85 -5.18
CA PRO A 103 5.26 -10.52 -6.46
C PRO A 103 3.88 -10.41 -7.10
N GLU A 104 3.85 -10.17 -8.40
CA GLU A 104 2.61 -10.01 -9.16
C GLU A 104 1.65 -11.19 -8.94
N GLY A 105 2.18 -12.38 -8.65
CA GLY A 105 1.41 -13.56 -8.26
C GLY A 105 0.68 -13.38 -6.92
N LEU A 106 1.33 -12.84 -5.88
CA LEU A 106 0.70 -12.55 -4.59
C LEU A 106 -0.39 -11.48 -4.72
N VAL A 107 -0.18 -10.45 -5.55
CA VAL A 107 -1.21 -9.44 -5.84
C VAL A 107 -2.45 -10.06 -6.48
N LYS A 108 -2.27 -10.99 -7.43
CA LYS A 108 -3.37 -11.70 -8.10
C LYS A 108 -4.10 -12.65 -7.15
N ALA A 109 -3.37 -13.39 -6.33
CA ALA A 109 -3.95 -14.30 -5.34
C ALA A 109 -4.80 -13.54 -4.31
N VAL A 110 -4.31 -12.39 -3.80
CA VAL A 110 -5.07 -11.55 -2.86
C VAL A 110 -6.33 -10.97 -3.51
N ARG A 111 -6.27 -10.55 -4.78
CA ARG A 111 -7.47 -10.09 -5.51
C ARG A 111 -8.49 -11.20 -5.70
N PHE A 112 -8.05 -12.42 -5.99
CA PHE A 112 -8.94 -13.57 -6.09
C PHE A 112 -9.58 -13.92 -4.74
N TYR A 113 -8.81 -13.87 -3.66
CA TYR A 113 -9.34 -14.01 -2.30
C TYR A 113 -10.41 -12.96 -1.96
N GLU A 114 -10.16 -11.68 -2.23
CA GLU A 114 -11.14 -10.61 -2.01
C GLU A 114 -12.38 -10.77 -2.92
N GLN A 115 -12.21 -11.28 -4.14
CA GLN A 115 -13.33 -11.63 -5.02
C GLN A 115 -14.20 -12.73 -4.40
N VAL A 116 -13.60 -13.83 -3.94
CA VAL A 116 -14.30 -14.95 -3.32
C VAL A 116 -14.99 -14.51 -2.02
N LYS A 117 -14.34 -13.67 -1.23
CA LYS A 117 -14.92 -13.07 -0.02
C LYS A 117 -16.13 -12.19 -0.31
N ARG A 118 -16.09 -11.42 -1.40
CA ARG A 118 -17.22 -10.56 -1.83
C ARG A 118 -18.38 -11.37 -2.40
N GLU A 119 -18.09 -12.39 -3.19
CA GLU A 119 -19.11 -13.26 -3.79
C GLU A 119 -19.75 -14.20 -2.75
N ASN A 120 -19.05 -14.43 -1.63
CA ASN A 120 -19.49 -15.25 -0.52
C ASN A 120 -20.12 -16.60 -0.98
N PRO A 121 -19.40 -17.38 -1.82
CA PRO A 121 -19.91 -18.67 -2.23
C PRO A 121 -20.00 -19.58 -0.99
N PRO A 122 -20.89 -20.60 -0.99
CA PRO A 122 -21.08 -21.49 0.14
C PRO A 122 -19.74 -22.03 0.64
N VAL A 123 -19.53 -22.14 1.95
CA VAL A 123 -18.23 -22.51 2.53
C VAL A 123 -17.72 -23.89 2.09
N GLU A 124 -18.63 -24.75 1.61
CA GLU A 124 -18.35 -26.06 1.02
C GLU A 124 -17.80 -25.98 -0.40
N THR A 125 -17.82 -24.80 -1.03
CA THR A 125 -17.22 -24.57 -2.33
C THR A 125 -15.71 -24.56 -2.22
N VAL A 126 -15.07 -25.38 -3.06
CA VAL A 126 -13.62 -25.51 -3.15
C VAL A 126 -12.94 -24.15 -3.43
N ALA A 127 -13.67 -23.18 -3.99
CA ALA A 127 -13.20 -21.82 -4.29
C ALA A 127 -12.63 -21.06 -3.07
N TRP A 128 -13.23 -21.18 -1.89
CA TRP A 128 -12.68 -20.55 -0.67
C TRP A 128 -11.35 -21.17 -0.26
N LYS A 129 -11.24 -22.49 -0.38
CA LYS A 129 -10.02 -23.22 -0.09
C LYS A 129 -8.92 -22.88 -1.10
N ASP A 130 -9.25 -22.89 -2.39
CA ASP A 130 -8.32 -22.58 -3.48
C ASP A 130 -7.78 -21.15 -3.38
N ALA A 131 -8.63 -20.18 -3.00
CA ALA A 131 -8.21 -18.80 -2.82
C ALA A 131 -7.21 -18.63 -1.68
N VAL A 132 -7.45 -19.30 -0.55
CA VAL A 132 -6.54 -19.26 0.60
C VAL A 132 -5.24 -20.00 0.30
N GLU A 133 -5.33 -21.16 -0.36
CA GLU A 133 -4.16 -21.98 -0.74
C GLU A 133 -3.24 -21.22 -1.71
N TRP A 134 -3.82 -20.53 -2.70
CA TRP A 134 -3.05 -19.72 -3.65
C TRP A 134 -2.34 -18.53 -3.00
N VAL A 135 -3.00 -17.81 -2.08
CA VAL A 135 -2.38 -16.70 -1.34
C VAL A 135 -1.20 -17.19 -0.49
N ILE A 136 -1.33 -18.35 0.15
CA ILE A 136 -0.26 -18.95 0.96
C ILE A 136 0.94 -19.35 0.08
N GLU A 137 0.68 -19.97 -1.07
CA GLU A 137 1.74 -20.37 -2.00
C GLU A 137 2.55 -19.16 -2.49
N GLU A 138 1.87 -18.11 -2.94
CA GLU A 138 2.52 -16.90 -3.46
C GLU A 138 3.24 -16.10 -2.37
N ALA A 139 2.69 -16.06 -1.15
CA ALA A 139 3.38 -15.45 0.00
C ALA A 139 4.67 -16.19 0.35
N CYS A 140 4.66 -17.53 0.31
CA CYS A 140 5.85 -18.35 0.53
C CYS A 140 6.92 -18.11 -0.54
N LEU A 141 6.51 -17.97 -1.81
CA LEU A 141 7.43 -17.65 -2.91
C LEU A 141 8.02 -16.25 -2.76
N ALA A 142 7.21 -15.26 -2.35
CA ALA A 142 7.66 -13.89 -2.11
C ALA A 142 8.77 -13.82 -1.05
N VAL A 143 8.60 -14.55 0.05
CA VAL A 143 9.57 -14.60 1.16
C VAL A 143 10.89 -15.27 0.72
N LYS A 144 10.82 -16.34 -0.08
CA LYS A 144 12.03 -17.00 -0.62
C LYS A 144 12.79 -16.11 -1.61
N ALA A 145 12.07 -15.27 -2.37
CA ALA A 145 12.69 -14.35 -3.31
C ALA A 145 13.32 -13.12 -2.63
N SER A 146 12.80 -12.71 -1.46
CA SER A 146 13.36 -11.58 -0.70
C SER A 146 14.55 -11.97 0.16
N SER A 147 14.67 -13.22 0.61
CA SER A 147 15.79 -13.70 1.43
C SER A 147 17.07 -14.02 0.66
N GLY A 148 17.04 -14.03 -0.67
CA GLY A 148 18.18 -14.34 -1.54
C GLY A 148 18.97 -13.14 -2.07
N LYS A 149 18.69 -11.90 -1.60
CA LYS A 149 19.29 -10.67 -2.14
C LYS A 149 20.42 -10.06 -1.30
N ASP A 150 20.80 -10.70 -0.20
CA ASP A 150 21.88 -10.26 0.71
C ASP A 150 23.10 -11.20 0.68
N ALA A 151 23.60 -11.54 -0.52
CA ALA A 151 24.87 -12.26 -0.71
C ALA A 151 25.69 -11.70 -1.87
#